data_AF-A0A563U209-F1
#
_entry.id   AF-A0A563U209-F1
#
_cell.length_a   1.000
_cell.length_b   1.000
_cell.length_c   1.000
_cell.angle_alpha   90.00
_cell.angle_beta   90.00
_cell.angle_gamma   90.00
#
_symmetry.space_group_name_H-M   'P 1'
#
loop_
_entity.id
_entity.type
_entity.pdbx_description
1 polymer ?
#
loop_
_entity_poly.entity_id
_entity_poly.type
_entity_poly.pdbx_seq_one_letter_code
_entity_poly.pdbx_strand_id
1 'polypeptide(L)'
;MVIKVYRRGELSASRPLAGFWLHAAFESPGTDYEEDRISLDNYVSKYPAAVYYVKVVGDCMEYSGIESEDLLVVDKSLTPQNGDVIVGVLNDQYILACYVEFEGKMYLMPDNPKYQPHQINEYDRFTIEGVIPHSILNQRRQNSVRVNRLQQLLRIVRARISA
;
A
#
# COMPACT_ATOMS: atom_id res chain seq x y z
N MET A 1 10.58 -5.56 -14.53
CA MET A 1 10.09 -4.92 -13.28
C MET A 1 11.21 -4.00 -12.79
N VAL A 2 10.99 -2.69 -12.73
CA VAL A 2 12.02 -1.74 -12.29
C VAL A 2 11.46 -0.96 -11.11
N ILE A 3 11.80 -1.37 -9.89
CA ILE A 3 11.43 -0.63 -8.68
C ILE A 3 12.36 0.58 -8.59
N LYS A 4 11.78 1.78 -8.59
CA LYS A 4 12.53 3.03 -8.49
C LYS A 4 12.60 3.44 -7.01
N VAL A 5 13.76 3.19 -6.39
CA VAL A 5 14.05 3.61 -5.02
C VAL A 5 14.47 5.08 -5.03
N TYR A 6 13.79 5.93 -4.27
CA TYR A 6 14.13 7.35 -4.13
C TYR A 6 15.15 7.56 -3.00
N ARG A 7 15.99 8.60 -3.12
CA ARG A 7 16.89 9.04 -2.05
C ARG A 7 16.07 9.54 -0.87
N ARG A 8 16.49 9.20 0.37
CA ARG A 8 15.86 9.67 1.62
C ARG A 8 15.73 11.21 1.60
N GLY A 9 14.50 11.71 1.57
CA GLY A 9 14.17 13.13 1.75
C GLY A 9 13.79 13.42 3.21
N GLU A 10 13.88 14.68 3.62
CA GLU A 10 13.34 15.13 4.91
C GLU A 10 11.83 15.25 4.81
N LEU A 11 11.09 14.38 5.51
CA LEU A 11 9.67 14.51 5.74
C LEU A 11 9.50 15.29 7.05
N SER A 12 9.31 16.61 6.99
CA SER A 12 8.87 17.35 8.17
C SER A 12 7.89 18.46 7.85
N ALA A 13 6.63 18.18 8.17
CA ALA A 13 5.67 19.08 8.81
C ALA A 13 4.49 18.20 9.27
N SER A 14 4.27 18.10 10.59
CA SER A 14 3.08 17.44 11.13
C SER A 14 1.84 18.17 10.60
N ARG A 15 0.87 17.41 10.10
CA ARG A 15 -0.38 17.93 9.54
C ARG A 15 -1.49 17.84 10.59
N PRO A 16 -2.50 18.71 10.54
CA PRO A 16 -3.68 18.52 11.36
C PRO A 16 -4.33 17.17 11.02
N LEU A 17 -4.71 16.44 12.05
CA LEU A 17 -5.59 15.28 12.05
C LEU A 17 -6.98 15.80 12.41
N ALA A 18 -7.96 15.49 11.56
CA ALA A 18 -9.34 15.85 11.87
C ALA A 18 -9.80 15.12 13.15
N GLY A 19 -10.33 15.87 14.12
CA GLY A 19 -10.86 15.33 15.38
C GLY A 19 -12.22 14.63 15.24
N PHE A 20 -12.78 14.54 14.03
CA PHE A 20 -14.03 13.86 13.73
C PHE A 20 -13.80 12.58 12.93
N TRP A 21 -14.68 11.59 13.13
CA TRP A 21 -14.71 10.38 12.32
C TRP A 21 -15.53 10.60 11.06
N LEU A 22 -15.06 10.05 9.93
CA LEU A 22 -15.85 10.03 8.68
C LEU A 22 -16.75 8.79 8.68
N HIS A 23 -18.07 9.01 8.82
CA HIS A 23 -19.08 7.97 8.59
C HIS A 23 -19.53 7.95 7.11
N ALA A 24 -20.08 6.82 6.66
CA ALA A 24 -20.48 6.62 5.26
C ALA A 24 -21.68 7.48 4.79
N ALA A 25 -22.26 8.31 5.66
CA ALA A 25 -23.41 9.16 5.39
C ALA A 25 -23.33 10.47 6.21
N PHE A 26 -24.12 11.47 5.79
CA PHE A 26 -24.13 12.81 6.34
C PHE A 26 -24.66 12.82 7.78
N GLU A 27 -23.87 13.28 8.74
CA GLU A 27 -24.34 13.63 10.09
C GLU A 27 -24.44 15.16 10.22
N SER A 28 -25.48 15.62 10.92
CA SER A 28 -25.74 17.05 11.12
C SER A 28 -24.60 17.71 11.91
N PRO A 29 -24.13 18.90 11.52
CA PRO A 29 -23.00 19.55 12.20
C PRO A 29 -23.45 20.08 13.56
N GLY A 30 -22.75 19.71 14.64
CA GLY A 30 -23.07 20.20 15.99
C GLY A 30 -22.03 19.92 17.07
N THR A 31 -20.80 19.56 16.73
CA THR A 31 -19.79 19.17 17.72
C THR A 31 -18.50 19.95 17.48
N ASP A 32 -18.01 20.61 18.53
CA ASP A 32 -16.65 21.15 18.57
C ASP A 32 -15.67 19.98 18.65
N TYR A 33 -14.84 19.82 17.63
CA TYR A 33 -13.79 18.79 17.58
C TYR A 33 -12.44 19.45 17.82
N GLU A 34 -11.67 18.93 18.78
CA GLU A 34 -10.27 19.34 18.94
C GLU A 34 -9.42 18.71 17.81
N GLU A 35 -8.58 19.53 17.16
CA GLU A 35 -7.68 19.09 16.09
C GLU A 35 -6.34 18.64 16.68
N ASP A 36 -6.04 17.35 16.61
CA ASP A 36 -4.71 16.83 16.92
C ASP A 36 -3.76 16.99 15.73
N ARG A 37 -2.44 16.91 15.94
CA ARG A 37 -1.46 16.89 14.84
C ARG A 37 -0.90 15.49 14.66
N ILE A 38 -0.84 15.04 13.40
CA ILE A 38 -0.26 13.74 13.04
C ILE A 38 0.99 13.92 12.17
N SER A 39 2.02 13.11 12.46
CA SER A 39 3.14 12.86 11.56
C SER A 39 2.95 11.49 10.94
N LEU A 40 3.01 11.40 9.61
CA LEU A 40 2.88 10.12 8.91
C LEU A 40 3.97 9.14 9.35
N ASP A 41 5.20 9.60 9.53
CA ASP A 41 6.32 8.74 9.91
C ASP A 41 6.09 8.09 11.29
N ASN A 42 5.52 8.84 12.23
CA ASN A 42 5.18 8.33 13.57
C ASN A 42 3.90 7.48 13.57
N TYR A 43 3.01 7.71 12.60
CA TYR A 43 1.78 6.94 12.46
C TYR A 43 2.05 5.55 11.89
N VAL A 44 2.90 5.47 10.87
CA VAL A 44 3.16 4.23 10.15
C VAL A 44 4.18 3.32 10.84
N SER A 45 5.01 3.86 11.75
CA SER A 45 5.97 3.05 12.50
C SER A 45 6.34 3.66 13.85
N LYS A 46 6.69 2.79 14.80
CA LYS A 46 7.32 3.18 16.07
C LYS A 46 8.76 3.65 15.90
N TYR A 47 9.40 3.29 14.79
CA TYR A 47 10.77 3.63 14.47
C TYR A 47 10.85 4.39 13.13
N PRO A 48 10.45 5.68 13.09
CA PRO A 48 10.46 6.52 11.88
C PRO A 48 11.76 6.46 11.07
N ALA A 49 12.90 6.34 11.73
CA ALA A 49 14.21 6.30 11.09
C ALA A 49 14.46 5.01 10.28
N ALA A 50 13.69 3.95 10.52
CA ALA A 50 13.73 2.67 9.80
C ALA A 50 12.73 2.62 8.63
N VAL A 51 11.94 3.67 8.41
CA VAL A 51 10.94 3.73 7.36
C VAL A 51 11.46 4.46 6.13
N TYR A 52 11.11 3.96 4.96
CA TYR A 52 11.28 4.67 3.69
C TYR A 52 10.12 4.36 2.74
N TYR A 53 9.98 5.17 1.70
CA TYR A 53 8.88 5.04 0.75
C TYR A 53 9.39 4.57 -0.60
N VAL A 54 8.67 3.65 -1.23
CA VAL A 54 8.97 3.17 -2.59
C VAL A 54 7.75 3.30 -3.47
N LYS A 55 7.98 3.50 -4.76
CA LYS A 55 6.91 3.58 -5.76
C LYS A 55 6.85 2.30 -6.55
N VAL A 56 5.65 1.74 -6.68
CA VAL A 56 5.41 0.50 -7.40
C VAL A 56 5.50 0.73 -8.90
N VAL A 57 6.09 -0.23 -9.61
CA VAL A 57 6.09 -0.29 -11.06
C VAL A 57 5.73 -1.72 -11.47
N GLY A 58 4.62 -1.87 -12.20
CA GLY A 58 4.07 -3.17 -12.59
C GLY A 58 2.80 -3.53 -11.80
N ASP A 59 2.25 -4.70 -12.10
CA ASP A 59 0.96 -5.18 -11.62
C ASP A 59 1.06 -6.48 -10.81
N CYS A 60 2.26 -6.86 -10.34
CA CYS A 60 2.50 -8.15 -9.68
C CYS A 60 1.72 -8.36 -8.37
N MET A 61 1.18 -7.29 -7.78
CA MET A 61 0.39 -7.31 -6.54
C MET A 61 -1.00 -6.68 -6.72
N GLU A 62 -1.52 -6.63 -7.96
CA GLU A 62 -2.79 -5.97 -8.29
C GLU A 62 -3.98 -6.53 -7.49
N TYR A 63 -4.02 -7.85 -7.22
CA TYR A 63 -5.11 -8.48 -6.47
C TYR A 63 -5.06 -8.19 -4.97
N SER A 64 -3.91 -7.76 -4.45
CA SER A 64 -3.75 -7.23 -3.09
C SER A 64 -4.15 -5.75 -3.00
N GLY A 65 -4.66 -5.16 -4.09
CA GLY A 65 -5.01 -3.74 -4.18
C GLY A 65 -3.79 -2.82 -4.25
N ILE A 66 -2.62 -3.36 -4.60
CA ILE A 66 -1.40 -2.59 -4.83
C ILE A 66 -1.24 -2.42 -6.34
N GLU A 67 -1.44 -1.20 -6.83
CA GLU A 67 -1.35 -0.89 -8.24
C GLU A 67 -0.04 -0.21 -8.61
N SER A 68 0.30 -0.26 -9.89
CA SER A 68 1.43 0.52 -10.41
C SER A 68 1.23 2.00 -10.08
N GLU A 69 2.32 2.68 -9.73
CA GLU A 69 2.37 4.06 -9.26
C GLU A 69 1.94 4.31 -7.80
N ASP A 70 1.47 3.30 -7.07
CA ASP A 70 1.19 3.45 -5.64
C ASP A 70 2.47 3.67 -4.85
N LEU A 71 2.32 4.38 -3.72
CA LEU A 71 3.40 4.64 -2.79
C LEU A 71 3.29 3.66 -1.62
N LEU A 72 4.30 2.83 -1.43
CA LEU A 72 4.36 1.87 -0.34
C LEU A 72 5.25 2.39 0.78
N VAL A 73 4.84 2.10 2.01
CA VAL A 73 5.64 2.34 3.21
C VAL A 73 6.44 1.08 3.47
N VAL A 74 7.77 1.17 3.46
CA VAL A 74 8.64 0.04 3.79
C VAL A 74 9.24 0.29 5.16
N ASP A 75 9.07 -0.65 6.07
CA ASP A 75 9.62 -0.64 7.42
C ASP A 75 10.69 -1.72 7.57
N LYS A 76 11.94 -1.29 7.82
CA LYS A 76 13.09 -2.19 8.03
C LYS A 76 13.15 -2.79 9.43
N SER A 77 12.37 -2.27 10.38
CA SER A 77 12.37 -2.70 11.78
C SER A 77 11.45 -3.90 12.05
N LEU A 78 10.57 -4.23 11.10
CA LEU A 78 9.63 -5.34 11.21
C LEU A 78 10.29 -6.66 10.77
N THR A 79 10.06 -7.70 11.56
CA THR A 79 10.39 -9.08 11.18
C THR A 79 9.29 -9.61 10.26
N PRO A 80 9.61 -10.09 9.04
CA PRO A 80 8.62 -10.64 8.10
C PRO A 80 7.85 -11.83 8.68
N GLN A 81 6.55 -11.88 8.42
CA GLN A 81 5.65 -12.98 8.76
C GLN A 81 4.94 -13.50 7.52
N ASN A 82 4.50 -14.76 7.56
CA ASN A 82 3.75 -15.35 6.44
C ASN A 82 2.53 -14.51 6.08
N GLY A 83 2.44 -14.13 4.80
CA GLY A 83 1.38 -13.25 4.29
C GLY A 83 1.80 -11.79 4.16
N ASP A 84 2.93 -11.38 4.75
CA ASP A 84 3.41 -10.02 4.64
C ASP A 84 3.88 -9.72 3.22
N VAL A 85 3.55 -8.52 2.73
CA VAL A 85 4.15 -7.99 1.53
C VAL A 85 5.53 -7.42 1.90
N ILE A 86 6.55 -7.77 1.13
CA ILE A 86 7.93 -7.37 1.41
C ILE A 86 8.58 -6.72 0.19
N VAL A 87 9.59 -5.89 0.46
CA VAL A 87 10.60 -5.54 -0.54
C VAL A 87 11.78 -6.46 -0.33
N GLY A 88 12.16 -7.19 -1.37
CA GLY A 88 13.34 -8.03 -1.39
C GLY A 88 14.33 -7.60 -2.46
N VAL A 89 15.58 -8.02 -2.32
CA VAL A 89 16.59 -7.96 -3.37
C VAL A 89 16.91 -9.39 -3.74
N LEU A 90 16.54 -9.78 -4.96
CA LEU A 90 16.80 -11.08 -5.53
C LEU A 90 17.76 -10.91 -6.71
N ASN A 91 18.96 -11.49 -6.61
CA ASN A 91 19.98 -11.44 -7.66
C ASN A 91 20.25 -10.00 -8.15
N ASP A 92 20.50 -9.10 -7.18
CA ASP A 92 20.77 -7.66 -7.37
C ASP A 92 19.59 -6.86 -7.95
N GLN A 93 18.39 -7.44 -8.00
CA GLN A 93 17.16 -6.77 -8.46
C GLN A 93 16.14 -6.65 -7.34
N TYR A 94 15.57 -5.45 -7.19
CA TYR A 94 14.47 -5.22 -6.26
C TYR A 94 13.19 -5.92 -6.75
N ILE A 95 12.55 -6.63 -5.82
CA ILE A 95 11.29 -7.33 -6.04
C ILE A 95 10.24 -6.94 -4.99
N LEU A 96 8.98 -7.12 -5.39
CA LEU A 96 7.80 -6.95 -4.55
C LEU A 96 7.01 -8.26 -4.59
N ALA A 97 6.79 -8.89 -3.43
CA ALA A 97 6.06 -10.15 -3.33
C ALA A 97 5.48 -10.32 -1.92
N CYS A 98 4.50 -11.21 -1.79
CA CYS A 98 4.09 -11.76 -0.51
C CYS A 98 5.11 -12.81 -0.06
N TYR A 99 5.60 -12.70 1.17
CA TYR A 99 6.50 -13.66 1.79
C TYR A 99 5.72 -14.81 2.43
N VAL A 100 6.11 -16.04 2.11
CA VAL A 100 5.55 -17.25 2.72
C VAL A 100 6.67 -18.23 3.01
N GLU A 101 6.75 -18.68 4.25
CA GLU A 101 7.59 -19.80 4.67
C GLU A 101 6.72 -21.04 4.91
N PHE A 102 7.06 -22.13 4.23
CA PHE A 102 6.35 -23.41 4.31
C PHE A 102 7.34 -24.57 4.24
N GLU A 103 7.26 -25.52 5.17
CA GLU A 103 8.18 -26.68 5.27
C GLU A 103 9.67 -26.27 5.28
N GLY A 104 10.00 -25.16 5.94
CA GLY A 104 11.38 -24.63 6.02
C GLY A 104 11.90 -24.06 4.69
N LYS A 105 11.03 -23.87 3.70
CA LYS A 105 11.33 -23.24 2.42
C LYS A 105 10.66 -21.89 2.33
N MET A 106 11.36 -20.94 1.73
CA MET A 106 10.88 -19.59 1.51
C MET A 106 10.32 -19.44 0.09
N TYR A 107 9.15 -18.84 -0.01
CA TYR A 107 8.43 -18.56 -1.24
C TYR A 107 8.14 -17.07 -1.35
N LEU A 108 8.34 -16.56 -2.56
CA LEU A 108 7.94 -15.23 -2.98
C LEU A 108 6.71 -15.38 -3.87
N MET A 109 5.58 -14.89 -3.38
CA MET A 109 4.27 -15.08 -4.02
C MET A 109 3.76 -13.73 -4.54
N PRO A 110 3.85 -13.47 -5.86
CA PRO A 110 3.12 -12.38 -6.47
C PRO A 110 1.60 -12.60 -6.30
N ASP A 111 0.86 -11.55 -5.99
CA ASP A 111 -0.60 -11.58 -5.95
C ASP A 111 -1.20 -11.11 -7.28
N ASN A 112 -0.86 -11.84 -8.34
CA ASN A 112 -1.41 -11.68 -9.67
C ASN A 112 -1.21 -12.98 -10.47
N PRO A 113 -2.27 -13.62 -11.02
CA PRO A 113 -2.19 -14.87 -11.76
C PRO A 113 -1.26 -14.89 -12.98
N LYS A 114 -0.88 -13.72 -13.51
CA LYS A 114 0.08 -13.59 -14.62
C LYS A 114 1.51 -13.98 -14.21
N TYR A 115 1.79 -14.00 -12.91
CA TYR A 115 3.12 -14.20 -12.36
C TYR A 115 3.18 -15.51 -11.58
N GLN A 116 4.31 -16.22 -11.67
CA GLN A 116 4.51 -17.47 -10.96
C GLN A 116 5.19 -17.22 -9.62
N PRO A 117 4.79 -17.94 -8.55
CA PRO A 117 5.55 -17.97 -7.31
C PRO A 117 6.99 -18.42 -7.54
N HIS A 118 7.94 -17.80 -6.83
CA HIS A 118 9.35 -18.16 -6.87
C HIS A 118 9.78 -18.75 -5.54
N GLN A 119 10.24 -20.00 -5.55
CA GLN A 119 10.85 -20.62 -4.37
C GLN A 119 12.33 -20.22 -4.30
N ILE A 120 12.74 -19.63 -3.19
CA ILE A 120 14.14 -19.33 -2.93
C ILE A 120 14.92 -20.64 -2.81
N ASN A 121 16.01 -20.74 -3.57
CA ASN A 121 16.92 -21.87 -3.56
C ASN A 121 18.36 -21.43 -3.25
N GLU A 122 19.28 -22.40 -3.18
CA GLU A 122 20.69 -22.18 -2.85
C GLU A 122 21.48 -21.32 -3.85
N TYR A 123 20.98 -21.15 -5.09
CA TYR A 123 21.59 -20.31 -6.12
C TYR A 123 21.08 -18.87 -6.08
N ASP A 124 20.01 -18.59 -5.32
CA ASP A 124 19.43 -17.26 -5.20
C ASP A 124 20.19 -16.43 -4.17
N ARG A 125 20.70 -15.27 -4.59
CA ARG A 125 21.17 -14.24 -3.66
C ARG A 125 19.99 -13.38 -3.26
N PHE A 126 19.36 -13.76 -2.14
CA PHE A 126 18.16 -13.11 -1.64
C PHE A 126 18.37 -12.40 -0.30
N THR A 127 17.84 -11.20 -0.17
CA THR A 127 17.80 -10.44 1.09
C THR A 127 16.49 -9.68 1.20
N ILE A 128 15.89 -9.68 2.38
CA ILE A 128 14.69 -8.88 2.66
C ILE A 128 15.14 -7.49 3.09
N GLU A 129 14.66 -6.46 2.39
CA GLU A 129 14.96 -5.06 2.69
C GLU A 129 14.00 -4.45 3.69
N GLY A 130 12.77 -4.95 3.78
CA GLY A 130 11.78 -4.53 4.75
C GLY A 130 10.36 -5.03 4.44
N VAL A 131 9.48 -4.90 5.41
CA VAL A 131 8.06 -5.26 5.33
C VAL A 131 7.24 -4.05 4.91
N ILE A 132 6.13 -4.27 4.20
CA ILE A 132 5.21 -3.24 3.74
C ILE A 132 3.91 -3.31 4.55
N PRO A 133 3.81 -2.60 5.68
CA PRO A 133 2.58 -2.58 6.48
C PRO A 133 1.48 -1.71 5.88
N HIS A 134 1.82 -0.75 5.00
CA HIS A 134 0.87 0.24 4.51
C HIS A 134 1.12 0.61 3.04
N SER A 135 0.03 0.82 2.29
CA SER A 135 0.02 1.42 0.96
C SER A 135 -0.76 2.74 0.96
N ILE A 136 -0.28 3.73 0.20
CA ILE A 136 -0.92 5.03 0.04
C ILE A 136 -1.49 5.10 -1.38
N LEU A 137 -2.80 4.91 -1.49
CA LEU A 137 -3.54 4.88 -2.74
C LEU A 137 -3.98 6.28 -3.19
N ASN A 138 -3.67 6.65 -4.44
CA ASN A 138 -4.11 7.93 -5.01
C ASN A 138 -5.50 7.83 -5.64
N GLN A 139 -6.53 8.19 -4.87
CA GLN A 139 -7.94 8.19 -5.28
C GLN A 139 -8.25 9.00 -6.54
N ARG A 140 -7.45 10.02 -6.90
CA ARG A 140 -7.70 10.85 -8.10
C ARG A 140 -7.26 10.16 -9.40
N ARG A 141 -6.27 9.26 -9.31
CA ARG A 141 -5.70 8.53 -10.46
C ARG A 141 -6.46 7.26 -10.80
N GLN A 142 -7.29 6.78 -9.88
CA GLN A 142 -8.14 5.60 -10.02
C GLN A 142 -9.32 5.85 -10.99
N ASN A 143 -9.04 5.93 -12.28
CA ASN A 143 -10.03 6.27 -13.31
C ASN A 143 -11.19 5.24 -13.35
N SER A 144 -10.89 3.95 -13.25
CA SER A 144 -11.88 2.86 -13.19
C SER A 144 -12.84 3.03 -12.00
N VAL A 145 -12.30 3.26 -10.80
CA VAL A 145 -13.08 3.47 -9.58
C VAL A 145 -13.93 4.74 -9.68
N ARG A 146 -13.38 5.83 -10.23
CA ARG A 146 -14.13 7.08 -10.41
C ARG A 146 -15.28 6.92 -11.41
N VAL A 147 -15.07 6.18 -12.49
CA VAL A 147 -16.14 5.82 -13.45
C VAL A 147 -17.24 5.01 -12.77
N ASN A 148 -16.89 4.03 -11.94
CA ASN A 148 -17.88 3.23 -11.20
C ASN A 148 -18.77 4.09 -10.28
N ARG A 149 -18.19 5.08 -9.59
CA ARG A 149 -18.94 6.04 -8.76
C ARG A 149 -19.91 6.89 -9.59
N LEU A 150 -19.50 7.32 -10.78
CA LEU A 150 -20.39 8.05 -11.70
C LEU A 150 -21.47 7.15 -12.30
N GLN A 151 -21.18 5.87 -12.56
CA GLN A 151 -22.20 4.90 -12.98
C GLN A 151 -23.25 4.67 -11.88
N GLN A 152 -22.84 4.66 -10.61
CA GLN A 152 -23.77 4.60 -9.48
C GLN A 152 -24.72 5.82 -9.50
N LEU A 153 -24.20 7.02 -9.75
CA LEU A 153 -25.04 8.21 -9.91
C LEU A 153 -26.02 8.06 -11.08
N LEU A 154 -25.58 7.57 -12.23
CA LEU A 154 -26.45 7.33 -13.38
C LEU A 154 -27.57 6.33 -13.07
N ARG A 155 -27.30 5.30 -12.26
CA ARG A 155 -28.34 4.34 -11.80
C ARG A 155 -29.41 5.04 -10.96
N ILE A 156 -29.01 5.94 -10.05
CA ILE A 156 -29.93 6.71 -9.22
C ILE A 156 -30.78 7.65 -10.08
N VAL A 157 -30.16 8.37 -11.02
CA VAL A 157 -30.88 9.30 -11.91
C VAL A 157 -31.88 8.54 -12.80
N ARG A 158 -31.48 7.41 -13.39
CA ARG A 158 -32.38 6.58 -14.21
C ARG A 158 -33.59 6.09 -13.41
N ALA A 159 -33.38 5.59 -12.20
CA ALA A 159 -34.46 5.11 -11.33
C ALA A 159 -35.49 6.20 -11.00
N ARG A 160 -35.05 7.47 -10.93
CA ARG A 160 -35.89 8.63 -10.63
C ARG A 160 -36.68 9.16 -11.82
N ILE A 161 -36.23 8.90 -13.05
CA ILE A 161 -36.91 9.30 -14.29
C ILE A 161 -37.96 8.24 -14.71
N SER A 162 -37.73 6.98 -14.34
CA SER A 162 -38.65 5.86 -14.59
C SER A 162 -39.76 5.70 -13.55
N ALA A 163 -39.82 6.57 -12.54
CA ALA A 163 -40.82 6.61 -11.47
C ALA A 163 -41.70 7.85 -11.66
#